data_AF-A0A3J4LRM9-F1
#
_entry.id   AF-A0A3J4LRM9-F1
#
_cell.length_a   1.000
_cell.length_b   1.000
_cell.length_c   1.000
_cell.angle_alpha   90.00
_cell.angle_beta   90.00
_cell.angle_gamma   90.00
#
_symmetry.space_group_name_H-M   'P 1'
#
loop_
_entity.id
_entity.type
_entity.pdbx_description
1 polymer ?
#
loop_
_entity_poly.entity_id
_entity_poly.type
_entity_poly.pdbx_seq_one_letter_code
_entity_poly.pdbx_strand_id
1 'polypeptide(L)'
;LDSADDSGNRGDNVTSVRSPGFTIENIDPDANRVTVQIAHDGSSREVELTQTGGRWHFTPDSAWTDGSYTLTVKVEDNAGNIRYSTPLDVKVDTHTAIARIELVNDNGVPDDNLTNEMRPQFRVTVPEDVTVVRLSLDGSGSWVNAMPG
;
A
#
# COMPACT_ATOMS: atom_id res chain seq x y z
N LEU A 1 2.88 6.18 9.72
CA LEU A 1 2.60 6.64 8.34
C LEU A 1 1.71 7.86 8.46
N ASP A 2 2.01 8.95 7.77
CA ASP A 2 1.15 10.12 7.79
C ASP A 2 -0.17 9.79 7.08
N SER A 3 -1.29 10.24 7.65
CA SER A 3 -2.62 9.91 7.12
C SER A 3 -2.87 10.43 5.69
N ALA A 4 -2.07 11.39 5.22
CA ALA A 4 -2.13 11.87 3.84
C ALA A 4 -1.54 10.85 2.85
N ASP A 5 -0.62 10.01 3.32
CA ASP A 5 0.09 9.04 2.51
C ASP A 5 -0.51 7.62 2.62
N ASP A 6 -1.39 7.37 3.58
CA ASP A 6 -2.11 6.11 3.73
C ASP A 6 -3.30 6.03 2.76
N SER A 7 -3.04 5.53 1.55
CA SER A 7 -3.95 5.60 0.41
C SER A 7 -4.96 4.45 0.38
N GLY A 8 -6.14 4.67 -0.20
CA GLY A 8 -7.17 3.63 -0.20
C GLY A 8 -7.83 3.52 1.17
N ASN A 9 -7.58 2.43 1.91
CA ASN A 9 -8.21 2.16 3.19
C ASN A 9 -7.38 2.75 4.35
N ARG A 10 -7.72 3.97 4.77
CA ARG A 10 -7.04 4.63 5.89
C ARG A 10 -7.01 3.75 7.15
N GLY A 11 -5.83 3.61 7.74
CA GLY A 11 -5.49 2.85 8.94
C GLY A 11 -4.87 1.48 8.68
N ASP A 12 -4.75 1.05 7.42
CA ASP A 12 -4.19 -0.26 7.08
C ASP A 12 -2.68 -0.24 6.78
N ASN A 13 -2.06 0.95 6.70
CA ASN A 13 -0.66 1.16 6.34
C ASN A 13 -0.28 0.64 4.94
N VAL A 14 -1.24 0.59 4.02
CA VAL A 14 -1.02 0.26 2.62
C VAL A 14 -1.05 1.54 1.79
N THR A 15 -0.01 1.75 0.98
CA THR A 15 0.14 3.01 0.25
C THR A 15 0.58 2.83 -1.19
N SER A 16 0.01 3.64 -2.08
CA SER A 16 0.47 3.84 -3.45
C SER A 16 1.49 4.99 -3.58
N VAL A 17 1.77 5.69 -2.48
CA VAL A 17 2.78 6.76 -2.42
C VAL A 17 4.15 6.12 -2.22
N ARG A 18 5.04 6.27 -3.21
CA ARG A 18 6.40 5.68 -3.17
C ARG A 18 7.39 6.43 -2.28
N SER A 19 7.07 7.64 -1.84
CA SER A 19 7.88 8.42 -0.88
C SER A 19 6.99 8.92 0.26
N PRO A 20 6.44 8.01 1.09
CA PRO A 20 5.51 8.39 2.12
C PRO A 20 6.19 9.19 3.24
N GLY A 21 5.44 10.13 3.83
CA GLY A 21 5.81 10.87 5.02
C GLY A 21 5.54 10.10 6.31
N PHE A 22 6.44 10.27 7.27
CA PHE A 22 6.30 9.72 8.60
C PHE A 22 6.59 10.80 9.64
N THR A 23 5.55 11.19 10.34
CA THR A 23 5.66 11.95 11.58
C THR A 23 6.05 11.03 12.72
N ILE A 24 7.09 11.41 13.47
CA ILE A 24 7.52 10.71 14.67
C ILE A 24 7.19 11.57 15.90
N GLU A 25 6.38 11.00 16.78
CA GLU A 25 5.90 11.67 17.99
C GLU A 25 6.38 10.94 19.25
N ASN A 26 6.17 11.56 20.41
CA ASN A 26 6.51 10.99 21.73
C ASN A 26 7.99 10.66 21.90
N ILE A 27 8.87 11.43 21.26
CA ILE A 27 10.30 11.41 21.53
C ILE A 27 10.57 12.21 22.80
N ASP A 28 11.38 11.65 23.70
CA ASP A 28 11.80 12.35 24.91
C ASP A 28 12.52 13.67 24.55
N PRO A 29 12.19 14.81 25.20
CA PRO A 29 12.89 16.06 25.00
C PRO A 29 14.41 16.01 25.16
N ASP A 30 14.94 15.03 25.92
CA ASP A 30 16.39 14.86 26.12
C ASP A 30 17.09 13.96 25.09
N ALA A 31 16.34 13.39 24.13
CA ALA A 31 16.91 12.62 23.03
C ALA A 31 17.80 13.53 22.17
N ASN A 32 19.07 13.14 22.02
CA ASN A 32 20.04 13.89 21.22
C ASN A 32 20.18 13.33 19.79
N ARG A 33 19.80 12.07 19.58
CA ARG A 33 19.89 11.39 18.29
C ARG A 33 18.67 10.51 18.05
N VAL A 34 18.02 10.72 16.90
CA VAL A 34 16.86 9.95 16.46
C VAL A 34 17.17 9.35 15.09
N THR A 35 16.96 8.05 14.96
CA THR A 35 17.27 7.29 13.74
C THR A 35 16.10 6.40 13.38
N VAL A 36 15.77 6.31 12.10
CA VAL A 36 14.81 5.32 11.59
C VAL A 36 15.60 4.17 10.99
N GLN A 37 15.36 2.97 11.51
CA GLN A 37 15.81 1.73 10.91
C GLN A 37 14.72 1.25 9.94
N ILE A 38 15.07 1.08 8.66
CA ILE A 38 14.17 0.56 7.64
C ILE A 38 14.65 -0.82 7.22
N ALA A 39 13.83 -1.84 7.42
CA ALA A 39 14.05 -3.18 6.92
C ALA A 39 13.15 -3.46 5.70
N HIS A 40 13.74 -4.02 4.64
CA HIS A 40 13.05 -4.38 3.40
C HIS A 40 13.85 -5.49 2.69
N ASP A 41 13.16 -6.53 2.22
CA ASP A 41 13.74 -7.67 1.49
C ASP A 41 15.00 -8.28 2.15
N GLY A 42 14.96 -8.42 3.48
CA GLY A 42 16.06 -8.96 4.28
C GLY A 42 17.27 -8.04 4.46
N SER A 43 17.25 -6.85 3.85
CA SER A 43 18.23 -5.79 4.06
C SER A 43 17.73 -4.78 5.09
N SER A 44 18.65 -4.11 5.77
CA SER A 44 18.33 -3.00 6.67
C SER A 44 19.24 -1.81 6.43
N ARG A 45 18.69 -0.61 6.64
CA ARG A 45 19.42 0.65 6.60
C ARG A 45 18.97 1.56 7.73
N GLU A 46 19.85 2.47 8.13
CA GLU A 46 19.55 3.49 9.14
C GLU A 46 19.58 4.87 8.51
N VAL A 47 18.61 5.71 8.87
CA VAL A 47 18.54 7.11 8.47
C VAL A 47 18.46 7.95 9.73
N GLU A 48 19.47 8.79 9.95
CA GLU A 48 19.45 9.77 11.03
C GLU A 48 18.54 10.93 10.65
N LEU A 49 17.63 11.29 11.55
CA LEU A 49 16.65 12.32 11.28
C LEU A 49 17.16 13.68 11.71
N THR A 50 16.49 14.72 11.19
CA THR A 50 16.63 16.08 11.68
C THR A 50 15.26 16.63 12.04
N GLN A 51 15.22 17.43 13.10
CA GLN A 51 13.97 18.03 13.57
C GLN A 51 13.64 19.26 12.72
N THR A 52 12.44 19.29 12.13
CA THR A 52 11.95 20.44 11.36
C THR A 52 10.69 20.99 12.02
N GLY A 53 10.68 22.28 12.37
CA GLY A 53 9.52 22.90 13.04
C GLY A 53 9.19 22.30 14.41
N GLY A 54 10.18 21.76 15.13
CA GLY A 54 9.99 21.13 16.44
C GLY A 54 9.44 19.70 16.38
N ARG A 55 9.35 19.08 15.21
CA ARG A 55 8.83 17.72 15.03
C ARG A 55 9.81 16.88 14.21
N TRP A 56 9.96 15.62 14.60
CA TRP A 56 10.77 14.65 13.87
C TRP A 56 9.97 14.11 12.69
N HIS A 57 10.55 14.18 11.50
CA HIS A 57 9.93 13.65 10.29
C HIS A 57 10.93 12.79 9.53
N PHE A 58 10.40 11.79 8.85
CA PHE A 58 11.12 10.97 7.91
C PHE A 58 10.37 10.91 6.59
N THR A 59 11.10 11.07 5.50
CA THR A 59 10.63 10.79 4.14
C THR A 59 11.78 10.09 3.42
N PRO A 60 11.53 8.98 2.70
CA PRO A 60 12.58 8.33 1.93
C PRO A 60 13.18 9.27 0.87
N ASP A 61 14.51 9.37 0.80
CA ASP A 61 15.22 10.19 -0.20
C ASP A 61 15.00 9.72 -1.64
N SER A 62 14.60 8.45 -1.80
CA SER A 62 14.29 7.84 -3.08
C SER A 62 12.94 7.13 -3.00
N ALA A 63 12.21 7.12 -4.11
CA ALA A 63 11.00 6.34 -4.26
C ALA A 63 11.26 4.86 -3.91
N TRP A 64 10.45 4.32 -3.02
CA TRP A 64 10.37 2.90 -2.69
C TRP A 64 9.72 2.11 -3.82
N THR A 65 10.18 0.87 -3.98
CA THR A 65 9.52 -0.13 -4.82
C THR A 65 8.40 -0.78 -4.04
N ASP A 66 7.46 -1.40 -4.77
CA ASP A 66 6.41 -2.20 -4.17
C ASP A 66 6.99 -3.31 -3.30
N GLY A 67 6.35 -3.57 -2.17
CA GLY A 67 6.78 -4.53 -1.18
C GLY A 67 6.51 -4.09 0.25
N SER A 68 6.93 -4.94 1.19
CA SER A 68 6.76 -4.70 2.63
C SER A 68 8.01 -4.08 3.23
N TYR A 69 7.80 -3.07 4.07
CA TYR A 69 8.82 -2.32 4.80
C TYR A 69 8.48 -2.34 6.28
N THR A 70 9.46 -2.62 7.12
CA THR A 70 9.32 -2.52 8.58
C THR A 70 10.18 -1.37 9.07
N LEU A 71 9.56 -0.39 9.73
CA LEU A 71 10.23 0.78 10.29
C LEU A 71 10.31 0.66 11.80
N THR A 72 11.49 0.90 12.36
CA THR A 72 11.71 0.98 13.80
C THR A 72 12.46 2.27 14.12
N VAL A 73 11.95 3.06 15.07
CA VAL A 73 12.62 4.27 15.53
C VAL A 73 13.57 3.90 16.66
N LYS A 74 14.83 4.33 16.55
CA LYS A 74 15.84 4.26 17.60
C LYS A 74 16.10 5.67 18.12
N VAL A 75 16.08 5.84 19.43
CA VAL A 75 16.47 7.09 20.10
C VAL A 75 17.63 6.85 21.04
N GLU A 76 18.48 7.86 21.17
CA GLU A 76 19.62 7.91 22.07
C GLU A 76 19.63 9.28 22.77
N ASP A 77 19.95 9.30 24.06
CA ASP A 77 20.08 10.52 24.86
C ASP A 77 21.56 10.89 25.10
N ASN A 78 21.80 12.05 25.72
CA ASN A 78 23.16 12.50 26.04
C ASN A 78 23.91 11.61 27.05
N ALA A 79 23.19 10.78 27.81
CA ALA A 79 23.78 9.81 28.73
C ALA A 79 24.09 8.47 28.05
N GLY A 80 23.71 8.30 26.78
CA GLY A 80 23.86 7.08 25.99
C GLY A 80 22.76 6.04 26.24
N ASN A 81 21.63 6.40 26.86
CA ASN A 81 20.50 5.48 26.98
C ASN A 81 19.84 5.30 25.61
N ILE A 82 19.60 4.04 25.23
CA ILE A 82 18.97 3.71 23.95
C ILE A 82 17.58 3.13 24.18
N ARG A 83 16.62 3.53 23.35
CA ARG A 83 15.27 2.95 23.26
C ARG A 83 14.85 2.75 21.81
N TYR A 84 13.89 1.85 21.63
CA TYR A 84 13.31 1.50 20.33
C TYR A 84 11.79 1.65 20.41
N SER A 85 11.17 2.06 19.29
CA SER A 85 9.73 2.01 19.14
C SER A 85 9.23 0.57 18.93
N THR A 86 7.92 0.38 19.01
CA THR A 86 7.28 -0.75 18.34
C THR A 86 7.52 -0.64 16.82
N PRO A 87 7.78 -1.75 16.12
CA PRO A 87 7.88 -1.73 14.66
C PRO A 87 6.57 -1.28 14.01
N LEU A 88 6.67 -0.59 12.88
CA LEU A 88 5.57 -0.27 12.00
C LEU A 88 5.77 -0.99 10.66
N ASP A 89 4.83 -1.86 10.30
CA ASP A 89 4.80 -2.50 8.99
C ASP A 89 4.01 -1.62 8.01
N VAL A 90 4.60 -1.39 6.84
CA VAL A 90 4.06 -0.58 5.74
C VAL A 90 4.17 -1.38 4.46
N LYS A 91 3.11 -1.42 3.66
CA LYS A 91 3.14 -2.03 2.33
C LYS A 91 3.04 -0.94 1.27
N VAL A 92 4.06 -0.84 0.42
CA VAL A 92 3.96 -0.04 -0.81
C VAL A 92 3.37 -0.93 -1.89
N ASP A 93 2.27 -0.49 -2.49
CA ASP A 93 1.57 -1.18 -3.57
C ASP A 93 1.07 -0.16 -4.59
N THR A 94 1.68 -0.14 -5.77
CA THR A 94 1.38 0.85 -6.81
C THR A 94 0.73 0.25 -8.05
N HIS A 95 0.52 -1.06 -8.06
CA HIS A 95 -0.01 -1.75 -9.22
C HIS A 95 -1.35 -2.40 -8.92
N THR A 96 -2.22 -2.38 -9.92
CA THR A 96 -3.42 -3.20 -9.94
C THR A 96 -3.56 -3.71 -11.37
N ALA A 97 -3.95 -4.97 -11.52
CA ALA A 97 -4.14 -5.59 -12.83
C ALA A 97 -5.47 -6.35 -12.90
N ILE A 98 -6.02 -6.46 -14.10
CA ILE A 98 -7.08 -7.43 -14.40
C ILE A 98 -6.38 -8.64 -15.02
N ALA A 99 -6.50 -9.81 -14.38
CA ALA A 99 -5.81 -11.01 -14.84
C ALA A 99 -6.53 -11.66 -16.04
N ARG A 100 -7.86 -11.78 -15.97
CA ARG A 100 -8.68 -12.37 -17.04
C ARG A 100 -10.14 -11.92 -16.92
N ILE A 101 -10.80 -11.75 -18.06
CA ILE A 101 -12.25 -11.67 -18.18
C ILE A 101 -12.71 -12.88 -18.99
N GLU A 102 -13.75 -13.56 -18.53
CA GLU A 102 -14.31 -14.75 -19.16
C GLU A 102 -15.82 -14.60 -19.29
N LEU A 103 -16.36 -14.93 -20.46
CA LEU A 103 -17.78 -15.17 -20.64
C LEU A 103 -18.11 -16.58 -20.14
N VAL A 104 -18.73 -16.67 -18.97
CA VAL A 104 -18.97 -17.95 -18.27
C VAL A 104 -20.03 -18.80 -18.97
N ASN A 105 -20.99 -18.14 -19.62
CA ASN A 105 -22.08 -18.78 -20.37
C ASN A 105 -21.93 -18.59 -21.89
N ASP A 106 -20.71 -18.79 -22.39
CA ASP A 106 -20.42 -18.93 -23.82
C ASP A 106 -21.12 -20.19 -24.34
N ASN A 107 -22.01 -20.02 -25.33
CA ASN A 107 -22.82 -21.11 -25.86
C ASN A 107 -22.83 -21.14 -27.39
N GLY A 108 -22.88 -22.34 -27.96
CA GLY A 108 -22.65 -22.57 -29.38
C GLY A 108 -21.23 -23.06 -29.63
N VAL A 109 -20.32 -22.17 -30.03
CA VAL A 109 -18.91 -22.51 -30.30
C VAL A 109 -18.06 -22.13 -29.09
N PRO A 110 -17.40 -23.09 -28.41
CA PRO A 110 -16.60 -22.78 -27.23
C PRO A 110 -15.48 -21.77 -27.50
N ASP A 111 -15.27 -20.86 -26.55
CA ASP A 111 -14.19 -19.88 -26.49
C ASP A 111 -14.19 -18.83 -27.62
N ASP A 112 -15.30 -18.67 -28.34
CA ASP A 112 -15.45 -17.60 -29.33
C ASP A 112 -16.04 -16.30 -28.74
N ASN A 113 -16.41 -16.34 -27.45
CA ASN A 113 -17.02 -15.25 -26.67
C ASN A 113 -18.39 -14.80 -27.22
N LEU A 114 -19.12 -15.69 -27.90
CA LEU A 114 -20.48 -15.45 -28.34
C LEU A 114 -21.47 -16.20 -27.44
N THR A 115 -22.60 -15.57 -27.13
CA THR A 115 -23.68 -16.21 -26.39
C THR A 115 -25.02 -15.68 -26.86
N ASN A 116 -26.04 -16.54 -26.86
CA ASN A 116 -27.43 -16.13 -27.08
C ASN A 116 -28.18 -15.86 -25.76
N GLU A 117 -27.51 -15.96 -24.61
CA GLU A 117 -28.12 -15.72 -23.30
C GLU A 117 -28.50 -14.25 -23.13
N MET A 118 -29.75 -13.98 -22.71
CA MET A 118 -30.22 -12.62 -22.43
C MET A 118 -29.54 -11.98 -21.21
N ARG A 119 -28.80 -12.78 -20.42
CA ARG A 119 -28.06 -12.36 -19.23
C ARG A 119 -26.66 -12.97 -19.28
N PRO A 120 -25.73 -12.40 -20.07
CA PRO A 120 -24.35 -12.87 -20.10
C PRO A 120 -23.72 -12.76 -18.71
N GLN A 121 -22.99 -13.79 -18.31
CA GLN A 121 -22.30 -13.88 -17.03
C GLN A 121 -20.81 -13.75 -17.29
N PHE A 122 -20.17 -12.85 -16.54
CA PHE A 122 -18.75 -12.63 -16.65
C PHE A 122 -18.05 -13.00 -15.35
N ARG A 123 -16.91 -13.64 -15.49
CA ARG A 123 -15.97 -13.84 -14.39
C ARG A 123 -14.75 -12.97 -14.64
N VAL A 124 -14.37 -12.20 -13.63
CA VAL A 124 -13.16 -11.38 -13.64
C VAL A 124 -12.24 -11.91 -12.56
N THR A 125 -11.01 -12.28 -12.93
CA THR A 125 -9.96 -12.63 -11.98
C THR A 125 -9.08 -11.41 -11.76
N VAL A 126 -8.84 -11.06 -10.50
CA VAL A 126 -8.01 -9.92 -10.08
C VAL A 126 -7.06 -10.34 -8.94
N PRO A 127 -5.94 -9.62 -8.72
CA PRO A 127 -5.09 -9.79 -7.55
C PRO A 127 -5.85 -9.65 -6.22
N GLU A 128 -5.32 -10.26 -5.14
CA GLU A 128 -5.97 -10.31 -3.82
C GLU A 128 -6.17 -8.92 -3.17
N ASP A 129 -5.31 -7.96 -3.51
CA ASP A 129 -5.34 -6.58 -3.04
C ASP A 129 -6.41 -5.71 -3.74
N VAL A 130 -7.10 -6.23 -4.76
CA VAL A 130 -8.17 -5.50 -5.45
C VAL A 130 -9.44 -5.45 -4.60
N THR A 131 -9.86 -4.25 -4.24
CA THR A 131 -11.03 -4.01 -3.38
C THR A 131 -12.35 -3.89 -4.14
N VAL A 132 -12.32 -3.47 -5.42
CA VAL A 132 -13.52 -3.24 -6.23
C VAL A 132 -13.27 -3.65 -7.68
N VAL A 133 -14.20 -4.43 -8.23
CA VAL A 133 -14.29 -4.72 -9.66
C VAL A 133 -15.60 -4.18 -10.21
N ARG A 134 -15.54 -3.49 -11.36
CA ARG A 134 -16.70 -2.95 -12.05
C ARG A 134 -16.69 -3.36 -13.52
N LEU A 135 -17.87 -3.69 -14.05
CA LEU A 135 -18.06 -4.07 -15.45
C LEU A 135 -19.01 -3.09 -16.15
N SER A 136 -18.66 -2.71 -17.38
CA SER A 136 -19.52 -1.97 -18.31
C SER A 136 -19.60 -2.75 -19.62
N LEU A 137 -20.81 -2.94 -20.15
CA LEU A 137 -21.03 -3.75 -21.36
C LEU A 137 -21.08 -2.92 -22.65
N ASP A 138 -21.38 -1.63 -22.53
CA ASP A 138 -21.68 -0.73 -23.64
C ASP A 138 -20.64 0.40 -23.78
N GLY A 139 -19.67 0.48 -22.87
CA GLY A 139 -18.70 1.57 -22.82
C GLY A 139 -19.31 2.94 -22.52
N SER A 140 -20.60 3.01 -22.13
CA SER A 140 -21.32 4.26 -21.88
C SER A 140 -20.95 4.93 -20.55
N GLY A 141 -20.15 4.25 -19.72
CA GLY A 141 -19.85 4.66 -18.36
C GLY A 141 -20.88 4.19 -17.33
N SER A 142 -21.86 3.40 -17.73
CA SER A 142 -22.71 2.63 -16.81
C SER A 142 -21.93 1.43 -16.27
N TRP A 143 -21.72 1.38 -14.96
CA TRP A 143 -20.91 0.37 -14.29
C TRP A 143 -21.74 -0.45 -13.30
N VAL A 144 -21.52 -1.77 -13.29
CA VAL A 144 -22.08 -2.69 -12.30
C VAL A 144 -20.95 -3.23 -11.42
N ASN A 145 -21.14 -3.24 -10.10
CA ASN A 145 -20.17 -3.86 -9.19
C ASN A 145 -20.21 -5.38 -9.36
N ALA A 146 -19.05 -6.01 -9.46
CA ALA A 146 -18.95 -7.46 -9.38
C ALA A 146 -19.26 -7.93 -7.94
N MET A 147 -19.79 -9.14 -7.82
CA MET A 147 -19.94 -9.82 -6.54
C MET A 147 -18.84 -10.88 -6.42
N PRO A 148 -18.26 -11.10 -5.23
CA PRO A 148 -17.39 -12.25 -4.99
C PRO A 148 -18.13 -13.53 -5.37
N GLY A 149 -17.48 -14.35 -6.21
CA GLY A 149 -18.01 -15.63 -6.69
C GLY A 149 -17.70 -16.79 -5.76
#